data_AF-A0A9D5SCV2-F1
#
_entry.id   AF-A0A9D5SCV2-F1
#
_cell.length_a   1.000
_cell.length_b   1.000
_cell.length_c   1.000
_cell.angle_alpha   90.00
_cell.angle_beta   90.00
_cell.angle_gamma   90.00
#
_symmetry.space_group_name_H-M   'P 1'
#
loop_
_entity.id
_entity.type
_entity.pdbx_description
1 polymer ?
#
loop_
_entity_poly.entity_id
_entity_poly.type
_entity_poly.pdbx_seq_one_letter_code
_entity_poly.pdbx_strand_id
1 'polypeptide(L)'
;MSKYVYLFIILFFIINTIFNLCMSKYIYIFVALVLVFGFIINTVRHWGDWKIDEYKKQNGLLSNETEIKIALGKFQLSKYYDSIAPLIRWGIDLRLTETEENRLFIGSSKFGGRPDLPSDVEWPKSGNGTPMEFVAQINLEEARLADVEEQMPSHGIVYLFFSFTYAVEDYRDPQCFKVIYVEKPEGLSRRDFPEDVERKQPSKKIDFIEYLSLPTFDWSDLKKMGMTEAEQDAYYELCGTHFQIVMLGHILTVQGPMEYDCEDQRLQRNMGNLLPESWEERSALFTQLDSWIPFFYLNNDWLDPNGDGSDIAFYIQKQDLKNGDFNKMCLVIQAD
;
A
#
# COMPACT_ATOMS: atom_id res chain seq x y z
N MET A 1 -41.46 50.55 48.97
CA MET A 1 -40.63 49.53 48.30
C MET A 1 -39.30 49.46 49.01
N SER A 2 -38.97 48.29 49.55
CA SER A 2 -38.04 48.13 50.69
C SER A 2 -36.57 48.06 50.25
N LYS A 3 -35.66 48.68 51.03
CA LYS A 3 -34.19 48.65 50.83
C LYS A 3 -33.63 47.22 50.66
N TYR A 4 -34.35 46.21 51.12
CA TYR A 4 -34.00 44.79 50.98
C TYR A 4 -34.16 44.23 49.55
N VAL A 5 -35.05 44.77 48.72
CA VAL A 5 -35.23 44.31 47.32
C VAL A 5 -34.05 44.75 46.45
N TYR A 6 -33.54 45.97 46.69
CA TYR A 6 -32.38 46.51 45.96
C TYR A 6 -31.09 45.76 46.29
N LEU A 7 -30.91 45.39 47.57
CA LEU A 7 -29.76 44.61 48.02
C LEU A 7 -29.75 43.19 47.43
N PHE A 8 -30.94 42.56 47.29
CA PHE A 8 -31.08 41.23 46.71
C PHE A 8 -30.76 41.20 45.21
N ILE A 9 -31.18 42.22 44.46
CA ILE A 9 -30.88 42.36 43.03
C ILE A 9 -29.37 42.55 42.82
N ILE A 10 -28.72 43.39 43.62
CA ILE A 10 -27.26 43.60 43.54
C ILE A 10 -26.50 42.32 43.88
N LEU A 11 -26.92 41.59 44.93
CA LEU A 11 -26.30 40.32 45.31
C LEU A 11 -26.46 39.25 44.22
N PHE A 12 -27.64 39.18 43.59
CA PHE A 12 -27.89 38.29 42.47
C PHE A 12 -26.98 38.60 41.28
N PHE A 13 -26.84 39.87 40.90
CA PHE A 13 -25.94 40.27 39.81
C PHE A 13 -24.47 39.99 40.12
N ILE A 14 -24.03 40.22 41.36
CA ILE A 14 -22.64 39.91 41.79
C ILE A 14 -22.39 38.41 41.74
N ILE A 15 -23.31 37.58 42.27
CA ILE A 15 -23.18 36.11 42.22
C ILE A 15 -23.18 35.62 40.78
N ASN A 16 -24.06 36.14 39.92
CA ASN A 16 -24.12 35.75 38.50
C ASN A 16 -22.86 36.19 37.73
N THR A 17 -22.29 37.35 38.08
CA THR A 17 -21.05 37.85 37.48
C THR A 17 -19.85 37.03 37.94
N ILE A 18 -19.77 36.68 39.23
CA ILE A 18 -18.72 35.80 39.79
C ILE A 18 -18.84 34.38 39.21
N PHE A 19 -20.07 33.87 39.03
CA PHE A 19 -20.32 32.56 38.44
C PHE A 19 -19.91 32.53 36.96
N ASN A 20 -20.24 33.56 36.18
CA ASN A 20 -19.80 33.70 34.78
C ASN A 20 -18.28 33.90 34.65
N LEU A 21 -17.65 34.64 35.56
CA LEU A 21 -16.19 34.80 35.61
C LEU A 21 -15.47 33.49 35.98
N CYS A 22 -16.05 32.68 36.87
CA CYS A 22 -15.55 31.34 37.18
C CYS A 22 -15.72 30.39 35.99
N MET A 23 -16.91 30.31 35.40
CA MET A 23 -17.19 29.46 34.23
C MET A 23 -16.28 29.80 33.04
N SER A 24 -16.03 31.08 32.79
CA SER A 24 -15.08 31.56 31.79
C SER A 24 -13.66 31.02 32.03
N LYS A 25 -13.14 31.11 33.26
CA LYS A 25 -11.81 30.54 33.59
C LYS A 25 -11.75 29.01 33.41
N TYR A 26 -12.81 28.28 33.77
CA TYR A 26 -12.86 26.84 33.58
C TYR A 26 -12.95 26.45 32.09
N ILE A 27 -13.62 27.25 31.26
CA ILE A 27 -13.65 27.06 29.81
C ILE A 27 -12.26 27.26 29.21
N TYR A 28 -11.53 28.32 29.60
CA TYR A 28 -10.16 28.53 29.12
C TYR A 28 -9.20 27.42 29.57
N ILE A 29 -9.33 26.93 30.81
CA ILE A 29 -8.55 25.78 31.30
C ILE A 29 -8.90 24.51 30.53
N PHE A 30 -10.18 24.26 30.26
CA PHE A 30 -10.62 23.10 29.50
C PHE A 30 -10.12 23.13 28.05
N VAL A 31 -10.23 24.27 27.37
CA VAL A 31 -9.70 24.46 26.01
C VAL A 31 -8.17 24.29 26.00
N ALA A 32 -7.47 24.84 26.99
CA ALA A 32 -6.02 24.65 27.10
C ALA A 32 -5.65 23.18 27.34
N LEU A 33 -6.41 22.45 28.17
CA LEU A 33 -6.21 21.02 28.39
C LEU A 33 -6.46 20.20 27.12
N VAL A 34 -7.51 20.51 26.35
CA VAL A 34 -7.78 19.84 25.06
C VAL A 34 -6.66 20.11 24.06
N LEU A 35 -6.16 21.35 23.97
CA LEU A 35 -5.04 21.68 23.08
C LEU A 35 -3.73 21.02 23.51
N VAL A 36 -3.43 21.00 24.81
CA VAL A 36 -2.24 20.33 25.35
C VAL A 36 -2.34 18.82 25.18
N PHE A 37 -3.50 18.22 25.44
CA PHE A 37 -3.71 16.79 25.26
C PHE A 37 -3.68 16.40 23.78
N GLY A 38 -4.28 17.20 22.90
CA GLY A 38 -4.16 17.05 21.46
C GLY A 38 -2.72 17.19 20.97
N PHE A 39 -1.96 18.16 21.49
CA PHE A 39 -0.54 18.31 21.19
C PHE A 39 0.29 17.13 21.71
N ILE A 40 0.02 16.63 22.92
CA ILE A 40 0.70 15.46 23.49
C ILE A 40 0.38 14.21 22.69
N ILE A 41 -0.88 13.95 22.36
CA ILE A 41 -1.27 12.81 21.51
C ILE A 41 -0.58 12.92 20.15
N ASN A 42 -0.62 14.09 19.52
CA ASN A 42 0.01 14.30 18.21
C ASN A 42 1.53 14.12 18.29
N THR A 43 2.16 14.63 19.35
CA THR A 43 3.59 14.47 19.59
C THR A 43 3.96 13.02 19.86
N VAL A 44 3.17 12.28 20.65
CA VAL A 44 3.37 10.85 20.95
C VAL A 44 3.18 10.01 19.70
N ARG A 45 2.19 10.32 18.86
CA ARG A 45 1.96 9.66 17.55
C ARG A 45 3.18 9.85 16.64
N HIS A 46 3.63 11.09 16.45
CA HIS A 46 4.83 11.39 15.68
C HIS A 46 6.11 10.82 16.31
N TRP A 47 6.13 10.62 17.63
CA TRP A 47 7.24 9.95 18.33
C TRP A 47 7.28 8.43 18.08
N GLY A 48 6.13 7.79 17.86
CA GLY A 48 6.03 6.40 17.40
C GLY A 48 6.60 6.26 16.00
N ASP A 49 6.08 7.04 15.05
CA ASP A 49 6.52 7.06 13.65
C ASP A 49 8.05 7.25 13.52
N TRP A 50 8.61 8.20 14.27
CA TRP A 50 10.05 8.48 14.28
C TRP A 50 10.90 7.33 14.85
N LYS A 51 10.41 6.60 15.86
CA LYS A 51 11.13 5.47 16.46
C LYS A 51 11.21 4.26 15.56
N ILE A 52 10.23 4.02 14.69
CA ILE A 52 10.23 2.89 13.74
C ILE A 52 11.22 3.15 12.62
N ASP A 53 11.21 4.37 12.10
CA ASP A 53 12.12 4.82 11.06
C ASP A 53 13.56 4.64 11.55
N GLU A 54 13.85 5.04 12.78
CA GLU A 54 15.13 4.80 13.44
C GLU A 54 15.37 3.31 13.73
N TYR A 55 14.36 2.56 14.18
CA TYR A 55 14.44 1.12 14.42
C TYR A 55 14.81 0.33 13.17
N LYS A 56 14.16 0.57 12.03
CA LYS A 56 14.39 -0.13 10.77
C LYS A 56 15.66 0.39 10.08
N LYS A 57 15.98 1.69 10.20
CA LYS A 57 17.31 2.23 9.82
C LYS A 57 18.44 1.61 10.64
N GLN A 58 18.21 1.22 11.90
CA GLN A 58 19.22 0.58 12.77
C GLN A 58 19.22 -0.95 12.74
N ASN A 59 18.08 -1.62 12.51
CA ASN A 59 17.91 -3.08 12.65
C ASN A 59 17.61 -3.82 11.33
N GLY A 60 17.43 -3.11 10.21
CA GLY A 60 17.22 -3.71 8.89
C GLY A 60 15.82 -4.32 8.67
N LEU A 61 15.66 -4.94 7.50
CA LEU A 61 14.49 -5.75 7.14
C LEU A 61 14.51 -7.05 7.95
N LEU A 62 13.33 -7.55 8.36
CA LEU A 62 13.23 -8.85 9.01
C LEU A 62 13.67 -9.93 8.02
N SER A 63 14.63 -10.77 8.40
CA SER A 63 15.22 -11.78 7.51
C SER A 63 15.15 -13.20 8.07
N ASN A 64 14.82 -13.34 9.35
CA ASN A 64 14.74 -14.65 10.00
C ASN A 64 13.78 -14.65 11.21
N GLU A 65 13.47 -15.86 11.68
CA GLU A 65 12.57 -16.08 12.82
C GLU A 65 13.02 -15.38 14.11
N THR A 66 14.34 -15.28 14.34
CA THR A 66 14.90 -14.67 15.56
C THR A 66 14.59 -13.18 15.57
N GLU A 67 14.80 -12.50 14.43
CA GLU A 67 14.46 -11.09 14.26
C GLU A 67 12.96 -10.82 14.42
N ILE A 68 12.10 -11.70 13.89
CA ILE A 68 10.64 -11.61 14.09
C ILE A 68 10.29 -11.67 15.58
N LYS A 69 10.82 -12.65 16.31
CA LYS A 69 10.57 -12.79 17.76
C LYS A 69 11.07 -11.59 18.55
N ILE A 70 12.25 -11.07 18.20
CA ILE A 70 12.80 -9.85 18.80
C ILE A 70 11.90 -8.66 18.52
N ALA A 71 11.46 -8.47 17.27
CA ALA A 71 10.58 -7.38 16.89
C ALA A 71 9.25 -7.44 17.65
N LEU A 72 8.55 -8.58 17.61
CA LEU A 72 7.34 -8.78 18.40
C LEU A 72 7.56 -8.53 19.89
N GLY A 73 8.70 -8.94 20.45
CA GLY A 73 9.05 -8.67 21.84
C GLY A 73 9.19 -7.17 22.16
N LYS A 74 9.83 -6.39 21.27
CA LYS A 74 9.99 -4.93 21.44
C LYS A 74 8.64 -4.22 21.42
N PHE A 75 7.69 -4.69 20.62
CA PHE A 75 6.33 -4.18 20.56
C PHE A 75 5.39 -4.79 21.62
N GLN A 76 5.90 -5.66 22.52
CA GLN A 76 5.11 -6.36 23.56
C GLN A 76 4.03 -7.31 22.99
N LEU A 77 4.27 -7.84 21.78
CA LEU A 77 3.36 -8.69 21.01
C LEU A 77 3.79 -10.17 20.99
N SER A 78 4.82 -10.57 21.75
CA SER A 78 5.36 -11.96 21.71
C SER A 78 4.31 -13.05 21.90
N LYS A 79 3.25 -12.81 22.68
CA LYS A 79 2.18 -13.79 22.93
C LYS A 79 1.35 -14.13 21.69
N TYR A 80 1.42 -13.32 20.63
CA TYR A 80 0.72 -13.55 19.36
C TYR A 80 1.57 -14.28 18.32
N TYR A 81 2.83 -14.62 18.64
CA TYR A 81 3.76 -15.23 17.69
C TYR A 81 3.20 -16.49 17.04
N ASP A 82 2.63 -17.42 17.81
CA ASP A 82 2.12 -18.68 17.27
C ASP A 82 0.94 -18.50 16.30
N SER A 83 0.17 -17.41 16.46
CA SER A 83 -0.93 -17.07 15.55
C SER A 83 -0.43 -16.38 14.27
N ILE A 84 0.67 -15.63 14.36
CA ILE A 84 1.22 -14.82 13.26
C ILE A 84 2.20 -15.65 12.40
N ALA A 85 3.06 -16.45 13.04
CA ALA A 85 4.15 -17.15 12.39
C ALA A 85 3.75 -18.01 11.17
N PRO A 86 2.61 -18.74 11.18
CA PRO A 86 2.18 -19.53 10.01
C PRO A 86 1.78 -18.69 8.79
N LEU A 87 1.53 -17.38 9.01
CA LEU A 87 1.06 -16.46 7.98
C LEU A 87 2.19 -15.57 7.44
N ILE A 88 3.37 -15.61 8.06
CA ILE A 88 4.55 -14.89 7.59
C ILE A 88 4.99 -15.47 6.25
N ARG A 89 5.29 -14.59 5.28
CA ARG A 89 5.78 -14.99 3.95
C ARG A 89 6.94 -14.14 3.51
N TRP A 90 7.79 -14.70 2.64
CA TRP A 90 8.83 -13.93 1.97
C TRP A 90 8.23 -12.88 1.04
N GLY A 91 8.81 -11.69 1.07
CA GLY A 91 8.56 -10.59 0.16
C GLY A 91 9.86 -10.03 -0.37
N ILE A 92 9.75 -9.11 -1.33
CA ILE A 92 10.87 -8.43 -1.95
C ILE A 92 10.61 -6.92 -1.90
N ASP A 93 11.49 -6.18 -1.23
CA ASP A 93 11.56 -4.71 -1.21
C ASP A 93 12.32 -4.24 -2.46
N LEU A 94 11.71 -3.35 -3.24
CA LEU A 94 12.29 -2.81 -4.46
C LEU A 94 12.86 -1.43 -4.17
N ARG A 95 14.18 -1.37 -3.97
CA ARG A 95 14.88 -0.13 -3.66
C ARG A 95 15.24 0.63 -4.91
N LEU A 96 14.77 1.88 -4.97
CA LEU A 96 15.02 2.76 -6.09
C LEU A 96 16.28 3.59 -5.88
N THR A 97 17.15 3.60 -6.89
CA THR A 97 18.33 4.48 -6.91
C THR A 97 18.29 5.36 -8.16
N GLU A 98 18.38 6.68 -7.97
CA GLU A 98 18.51 7.63 -9.08
C GLU A 98 19.73 7.28 -9.93
N THR A 99 19.50 7.04 -11.21
CA THR A 99 20.56 6.62 -12.15
C THR A 99 20.27 7.22 -13.51
N GLU A 100 21.30 7.77 -14.16
CA GLU A 100 21.16 8.21 -15.56
C GLU A 100 20.75 7.02 -16.42
N GLU A 101 19.63 7.15 -17.13
CA GLU A 101 19.03 6.03 -17.88
C GLU A 101 19.99 5.38 -18.88
N ASN A 102 20.87 6.17 -19.51
CA ASN A 102 21.89 5.69 -20.45
C ASN A 102 22.96 4.79 -19.80
N ARG A 103 23.07 4.76 -18.47
CA ARG A 103 23.97 3.87 -17.72
C ARG A 103 23.33 2.54 -17.37
N LEU A 104 22.00 2.43 -17.49
CA LEU A 104 21.28 1.17 -17.28
C LEU A 104 21.43 0.28 -18.51
N PHE A 105 21.86 -0.96 -18.28
CA PHE A 105 21.94 -1.97 -19.32
C PHE A 105 20.55 -2.22 -19.93
N ILE A 106 20.51 -2.47 -21.24
CA ILE A 106 19.28 -2.84 -21.93
C ILE A 106 18.73 -4.13 -21.32
N GLY A 107 17.47 -4.11 -20.90
CA GLY A 107 16.78 -5.26 -20.29
C GLY A 107 16.99 -5.41 -18.77
N SER A 108 17.71 -4.50 -18.12
CA SER A 108 17.83 -4.49 -16.65
C SER A 108 16.58 -3.95 -15.96
N SER A 109 16.31 -4.34 -14.71
CA SER A 109 15.13 -3.86 -13.99
C SER A 109 15.20 -2.36 -13.72
N LYS A 110 14.09 -1.66 -13.96
CA LYS A 110 13.99 -0.21 -13.73
C LYS A 110 12.55 0.23 -13.50
N PHE A 111 12.43 1.28 -12.71
CA PHE A 111 11.18 2.02 -12.52
C PHE A 111 11.21 3.27 -13.42
N GLY A 112 10.10 3.56 -14.10
CA GLY A 112 9.99 4.70 -15.01
C GLY A 112 11.03 4.72 -16.15
N GLY A 113 11.11 5.84 -16.86
CA GLY A 113 11.93 5.99 -18.06
C GLY A 113 11.33 5.29 -19.29
N ARG A 114 12.17 5.04 -20.28
CA ARG A 114 11.85 4.40 -21.56
C ARG A 114 12.02 2.89 -21.45
N PRO A 115 11.00 2.06 -21.73
CA PRO A 115 11.13 0.61 -21.65
C PRO A 115 12.09 0.07 -22.72
N ASP A 116 12.75 -1.04 -22.42
CA ASP A 116 13.59 -1.76 -23.38
C ASP A 116 12.77 -2.89 -24.00
N LEU A 117 12.14 -2.64 -25.16
CA LEU A 117 11.16 -3.54 -25.77
C LEU A 117 11.71 -4.25 -27.03
N PRO A 118 11.26 -5.48 -27.30
CA PRO A 118 11.40 -6.10 -28.62
C PRO A 118 10.78 -5.23 -29.72
N SER A 119 11.26 -5.31 -30.96
CA SER A 119 10.78 -4.46 -32.07
C SER A 119 9.32 -4.68 -32.48
N ASP A 120 8.79 -5.87 -32.23
CA ASP A 120 7.44 -6.32 -32.57
C ASP A 120 6.39 -6.00 -31.49
N VAL A 121 6.84 -5.54 -30.30
CA VAL A 121 5.93 -5.11 -29.23
C VAL A 121 5.48 -3.67 -29.48
N GLU A 122 4.19 -3.51 -29.78
CA GLU A 122 3.54 -2.21 -29.88
C GLU A 122 3.39 -1.56 -28.50
N TRP A 123 3.39 -0.22 -28.48
CA TRP A 123 3.16 0.54 -27.25
C TRP A 123 1.69 0.36 -26.79
N PRO A 124 1.43 -0.06 -25.54
CA PRO A 124 0.06 -0.26 -25.06
C PRO A 124 -0.79 1.00 -25.10
N LYS A 125 -2.06 0.83 -25.46
CA LYS A 125 -3.07 1.89 -25.45
C LYS A 125 -4.24 1.52 -24.56
N SER A 126 -4.80 2.50 -23.88
CA SER A 126 -6.00 2.37 -23.05
C SER A 126 -7.27 2.17 -23.91
N GLY A 127 -8.41 1.95 -23.25
CA GLY A 127 -9.71 1.75 -23.92
C GLY A 127 -10.16 2.92 -24.81
N ASN A 128 -9.70 4.14 -24.52
CA ASN A 128 -9.99 5.33 -25.34
C ASN A 128 -8.91 5.60 -26.42
N GLY A 129 -7.91 4.72 -26.53
CA GLY A 129 -6.85 4.78 -27.54
C GLY A 129 -5.64 5.63 -27.17
N THR A 130 -5.57 6.20 -25.96
CA THR A 130 -4.39 6.95 -25.49
C THR A 130 -3.25 6.00 -25.14
N PRO A 131 -1.99 6.34 -25.47
CA PRO A 131 -0.83 5.57 -25.01
C PRO A 131 -0.73 5.52 -23.49
N MET A 132 -0.56 4.32 -22.95
CA MET A 132 -0.38 4.13 -21.51
C MET A 132 0.99 4.63 -21.05
N GLU A 133 1.07 5.04 -19.79
CA GLU A 133 2.34 5.31 -19.14
C GLU A 133 3.11 4.03 -18.82
N PHE A 134 4.42 4.10 -18.97
CA PHE A 134 5.30 3.03 -18.54
C PHE A 134 5.58 3.13 -17.04
N VAL A 135 5.34 2.03 -16.33
CA VAL A 135 5.49 1.93 -14.87
C VAL A 135 6.85 1.37 -14.50
N ALA A 136 7.10 0.12 -14.89
CA ALA A 136 8.31 -0.60 -14.53
C ALA A 136 8.58 -1.72 -15.52
N GLN A 137 9.86 -2.08 -15.61
CA GLN A 137 10.39 -3.23 -16.30
C GLN A 137 11.09 -4.07 -15.24
N ILE A 138 10.63 -5.30 -15.04
CA ILE A 138 11.16 -6.23 -14.04
C ILE A 138 11.78 -7.40 -14.76
N ASN A 139 13.10 -7.50 -14.70
CA ASN A 139 13.82 -8.66 -15.18
C ASN A 139 13.73 -9.77 -14.13
N LEU A 140 13.08 -10.88 -14.48
CA LEU A 140 12.84 -11.97 -13.54
C LEU A 140 14.12 -12.70 -13.15
N GLU A 141 15.19 -12.66 -13.97
CA GLU A 141 16.49 -13.21 -13.58
C GLU A 141 17.12 -12.41 -12.44
N GLU A 142 16.92 -11.09 -12.43
CA GLU A 142 17.39 -10.22 -11.35
C GLU A 142 16.52 -10.36 -10.10
N ALA A 143 15.20 -10.30 -10.26
CA ALA A 143 14.25 -10.41 -9.15
C ALA A 143 14.34 -11.79 -8.46
N ARG A 144 14.61 -12.85 -9.21
CA ARG A 144 14.76 -14.22 -8.68
C ARG A 144 15.90 -14.34 -7.66
N LEU A 145 16.90 -13.46 -7.68
CA LEU A 145 17.97 -13.47 -6.68
C LEU A 145 17.45 -13.20 -5.25
N ALA A 146 16.31 -12.53 -5.12
CA ALA A 146 15.62 -12.27 -3.86
C ALA A 146 14.36 -13.17 -3.67
N ASP A 147 14.03 -14.04 -4.62
CA ASP A 147 12.88 -14.95 -4.56
C ASP A 147 13.24 -16.24 -3.81
N VAL A 148 13.25 -16.15 -2.48
CA VAL A 148 13.66 -17.25 -1.59
C VAL A 148 12.81 -18.51 -1.78
N GLU A 149 11.55 -18.37 -2.17
CA GLU A 149 10.60 -19.48 -2.31
C GLU A 149 10.47 -20.00 -3.76
N GLU A 150 11.26 -19.44 -4.69
CA GLU A 150 11.26 -19.80 -6.11
C GLU A 150 9.85 -19.80 -6.74
N GLN A 151 9.09 -18.73 -6.47
CA GLN A 151 7.71 -18.55 -6.93
C GLN A 151 7.63 -18.06 -8.39
N MET A 152 8.68 -17.43 -8.90
CA MET A 152 8.71 -16.80 -10.22
C MET A 152 9.36 -17.67 -11.31
N PRO A 153 9.04 -17.42 -12.60
CA PRO A 153 9.79 -17.98 -13.72
C PRO A 153 11.27 -17.64 -13.63
N SER A 154 12.14 -18.53 -14.12
CA SER A 154 13.59 -18.35 -14.03
C SER A 154 14.17 -17.30 -14.98
N HIS A 155 13.41 -16.83 -15.96
CA HIS A 155 13.86 -15.85 -16.95
C HIS A 155 12.68 -15.05 -17.54
N GLY A 156 13.04 -14.03 -18.30
CA GLY A 156 12.12 -13.14 -19.01
C GLY A 156 11.93 -11.79 -18.31
N ILE A 157 11.23 -10.89 -18.99
CA ILE A 157 11.00 -9.53 -18.52
C ILE A 157 9.50 -9.24 -18.50
N VAL A 158 9.03 -8.72 -17.37
CA VAL A 158 7.66 -8.23 -17.20
C VAL A 158 7.66 -6.71 -17.31
N TYR A 159 6.80 -6.17 -18.15
CA TYR A 159 6.61 -4.74 -18.34
C TYR A 159 5.21 -4.37 -17.85
N LEU A 160 5.16 -3.35 -17.01
CA LEU A 160 3.93 -2.81 -16.43
C LEU A 160 3.62 -1.47 -17.10
N PHE A 161 2.40 -1.33 -17.61
CA PHE A 161 1.85 -0.10 -18.16
C PHE A 161 0.51 0.21 -17.50
N PHE A 162 0.22 1.48 -17.32
CA PHE A 162 -1.00 1.97 -16.68
C PHE A 162 -1.45 3.28 -17.34
N SER A 163 -2.74 3.57 -17.39
CA SER A 163 -3.30 4.81 -17.91
C SER A 163 -4.00 5.59 -16.81
N PHE A 164 -3.36 6.66 -16.32
CA PHE A 164 -3.97 7.51 -15.30
C PHE A 164 -5.26 8.17 -15.79
N THR A 165 -5.25 8.72 -17.00
CA THR A 165 -6.38 9.46 -17.58
C THR A 165 -7.63 8.59 -17.67
N TYR A 166 -7.47 7.33 -18.08
CA TYR A 166 -8.59 6.40 -18.23
C TYR A 166 -9.04 5.80 -16.89
N ALA A 167 -8.10 5.54 -15.97
CA ALA A 167 -8.42 4.99 -14.65
C ALA A 167 -9.29 5.92 -13.79
N VAL A 168 -9.28 7.24 -14.05
CA VAL A 168 -10.21 8.19 -13.42
C VAL A 168 -11.66 7.90 -13.82
N GLU A 169 -11.91 7.35 -15.01
CA GLU A 169 -13.26 6.99 -15.47
C GLU A 169 -13.72 5.65 -14.87
N ASP A 170 -12.90 4.60 -14.99
CA ASP A 170 -13.12 3.30 -14.35
C ASP A 170 -11.80 2.55 -14.11
N TYR A 171 -11.25 2.65 -12.91
CA TYR A 171 -10.00 1.94 -12.54
C TYR A 171 -10.14 0.42 -12.52
N ARG A 172 -11.37 -0.13 -12.55
CA ARG A 172 -11.63 -1.57 -12.60
C ARG A 172 -11.73 -2.10 -14.03
N ASP A 173 -11.78 -1.23 -15.04
CA ASP A 173 -11.76 -1.66 -16.43
C ASP A 173 -10.37 -2.23 -16.75
N PRO A 174 -10.25 -3.50 -17.21
CA PRO A 174 -8.96 -4.10 -17.55
C PRO A 174 -8.22 -3.37 -18.69
N GLN A 175 -8.85 -2.40 -19.36
CA GLN A 175 -8.24 -1.51 -20.35
C GLN A 175 -7.52 -0.31 -19.72
N CYS A 176 -7.50 -0.16 -18.39
CA CYS A 176 -6.72 0.87 -17.71
C CYS A 176 -5.25 0.49 -17.50
N PHE A 177 -4.89 -0.78 -17.70
CA PHE A 177 -3.51 -1.26 -17.56
C PHE A 177 -3.15 -2.30 -18.62
N LYS A 178 -1.84 -2.51 -18.81
CA LYS A 178 -1.33 -3.60 -19.64
C LYS A 178 -0.09 -4.19 -19.00
N VAL A 179 -0.10 -5.51 -18.86
CA VAL A 179 1.11 -6.27 -18.53
C VAL A 179 1.58 -7.00 -19.77
N ILE A 180 2.88 -6.92 -20.04
CA ILE A 180 3.53 -7.64 -21.12
C ILE A 180 4.59 -8.52 -20.49
N TYR A 181 4.56 -9.82 -20.78
CA TYR A 181 5.63 -10.75 -20.43
C TYR A 181 6.37 -11.18 -21.69
N VAL A 182 7.67 -10.95 -21.71
CA VAL A 182 8.57 -11.41 -22.76
C VAL A 182 9.46 -12.50 -22.18
N GLU A 183 9.11 -13.75 -22.46
CA GLU A 183 9.81 -14.93 -21.94
C GLU A 183 11.28 -14.97 -22.38
N LYS A 184 11.55 -14.59 -23.64
CA LYS A 184 12.89 -14.54 -24.25
C LYS A 184 13.20 -13.11 -24.71
N PRO A 185 13.83 -12.30 -23.87
CA PRO A 185 14.02 -10.87 -24.12
C PRO A 185 15.23 -10.63 -25.05
N GLU A 186 15.12 -11.11 -26.28
CA GLU A 186 16.12 -10.92 -27.34
C GLU A 186 15.77 -9.71 -28.21
N GLY A 187 16.78 -9.07 -28.83
CA GLY A 187 16.55 -7.95 -29.75
C GLY A 187 15.94 -6.70 -29.10
N LEU A 188 16.12 -6.54 -27.78
CA LEU A 188 15.59 -5.39 -27.05
C LEU A 188 16.23 -4.09 -27.53
N SER A 189 15.42 -3.05 -27.59
CA SER A 189 15.85 -1.68 -27.86
C SER A 189 15.12 -0.72 -26.93
N ARG A 190 15.82 0.30 -26.45
CA ARG A 190 15.20 1.35 -25.65
C ARG A 190 14.22 2.11 -26.53
N ARG A 191 12.94 2.10 -26.16
CA ARG A 191 11.86 2.70 -26.96
C ARG A 191 11.53 4.09 -26.47
N ASP A 192 11.65 5.08 -27.34
CA ASP A 192 11.20 6.43 -27.03
C ASP A 192 9.70 6.47 -26.74
N PHE A 193 9.32 7.36 -25.83
CA PHE A 193 7.91 7.60 -25.54
C PHE A 193 7.20 8.08 -26.82
N PRO A 194 5.97 7.60 -27.07
CA PRO A 194 5.04 8.30 -27.97
C PRO A 194 4.91 9.77 -27.57
N GLU A 195 4.66 10.64 -28.55
CA GLU A 195 4.60 12.09 -28.34
C GLU A 195 3.53 12.48 -27.30
N ASP A 196 2.42 11.74 -27.29
CA ASP A 196 1.18 11.96 -26.56
C ASP A 196 1.07 11.19 -25.22
N VAL A 197 2.14 10.54 -24.75
CA VAL A 197 2.16 10.02 -23.36
C VAL A 197 2.13 11.18 -22.37
N GLU A 198 1.10 11.22 -21.53
CA GLU A 198 0.82 12.32 -20.61
C GLU A 198 1.87 12.43 -19.49
N ARG A 199 2.17 11.34 -18.78
CA ARG A 199 3.15 11.33 -17.68
C ARG A 199 4.38 10.49 -18.01
N LYS A 200 5.57 11.07 -17.77
CA LYS A 200 6.88 10.43 -18.03
C LYS A 200 7.70 10.44 -16.75
N GLN A 201 7.75 9.30 -16.07
CA GLN A 201 8.53 9.18 -14.84
C GLN A 201 10.03 9.09 -15.14
N PRO A 202 10.89 9.68 -14.30
CA PRO A 202 12.33 9.51 -14.44
C PRO A 202 12.71 8.04 -14.24
N SER A 203 13.77 7.61 -14.93
CA SER A 203 14.28 6.25 -14.78
C SER A 203 15.04 6.11 -13.46
N LYS A 204 14.74 5.05 -12.71
CA LYS A 204 15.46 4.67 -11.50
C LYS A 204 15.87 3.21 -11.58
N LYS A 205 17.09 2.90 -11.14
CA LYS A 205 17.55 1.52 -10.98
C LYS A 205 16.73 0.85 -9.88
N ILE A 206 16.38 -0.41 -10.08
CA ILE A 206 15.77 -1.26 -9.05
C ILE A 206 16.84 -2.21 -8.48
N ASP A 207 16.93 -2.27 -7.17
CA ASP A 207 17.62 -3.33 -6.43
C ASP A 207 16.59 -4.13 -5.62
N PHE A 208 16.69 -5.46 -5.67
CA PHE A 208 15.75 -6.39 -5.03
C PHE A 208 16.32 -6.89 -3.71
N ILE A 209 15.57 -6.75 -2.62
CA ILE A 209 15.99 -7.17 -1.28
C ILE A 209 14.91 -8.05 -0.65
N GLU A 210 15.26 -9.30 -0.34
CA GLU A 210 14.37 -10.25 0.33
C GLU A 210 14.09 -9.85 1.79
N TYR A 211 12.88 -10.11 2.25
CA TYR A 211 12.50 -9.95 3.65
C TYR A 211 11.33 -10.85 4.05
N LEU A 212 11.17 -11.09 5.34
CA LEU A 212 9.99 -11.72 5.93
C LEU A 212 8.94 -10.64 6.21
N SER A 213 7.84 -10.74 5.48
CA SER A 213 6.69 -9.85 5.63
C SER A 213 5.73 -10.40 6.69
N LEU A 214 5.27 -9.51 7.58
CA LEU A 214 4.23 -9.84 8.55
C LEU A 214 2.85 -9.65 7.91
N PRO A 215 1.87 -10.53 8.22
CA PRO A 215 0.52 -10.39 7.68
C PRO A 215 -0.11 -9.08 8.08
N THR A 216 -0.84 -8.47 7.17
CA THR A 216 -1.70 -7.32 7.44
C THR A 216 -3.09 -7.82 7.74
N PHE A 217 -3.73 -7.22 8.74
CA PHE A 217 -5.05 -7.63 9.22
C PHE A 217 -5.91 -6.38 9.35
N ASP A 218 -7.21 -6.55 9.14
CA ASP A 218 -8.17 -5.52 9.52
C ASP A 218 -8.25 -5.39 11.04
N TRP A 219 -8.61 -4.18 11.49
CA TRP A 219 -8.86 -3.89 12.90
C TRP A 219 -9.82 -4.90 13.55
N SER A 220 -10.83 -5.34 12.79
CA SER A 220 -11.81 -6.32 13.25
C SER A 220 -11.21 -7.71 13.50
N ASP A 221 -10.21 -8.12 12.72
CA ASP A 221 -9.55 -9.42 12.84
C ASP A 221 -8.54 -9.43 13.98
N LEU A 222 -7.78 -8.34 14.16
CA LEU A 222 -6.92 -8.18 15.33
C LEU A 222 -7.74 -8.20 16.63
N LYS A 223 -8.92 -7.58 16.63
CA LYS A 223 -9.86 -7.65 17.76
C LYS A 223 -10.34 -9.09 18.02
N LYS A 224 -10.64 -9.88 16.99
CA LYS A 224 -11.00 -11.30 17.12
C LYS A 224 -9.84 -12.15 17.66
N MET A 225 -8.60 -11.77 17.35
CA MET A 225 -7.38 -12.38 17.94
C MET A 225 -7.19 -12.04 19.42
N GLY A 226 -8.04 -11.18 20.00
CA GLY A 226 -7.98 -10.78 21.40
C GLY A 226 -7.00 -9.63 21.67
N MET A 227 -6.56 -8.91 20.63
CA MET A 227 -5.70 -7.74 20.80
C MET A 227 -6.47 -6.56 21.39
N THR A 228 -5.87 -5.89 22.39
CA THR A 228 -6.32 -4.58 22.86
C THR A 228 -6.03 -3.50 21.81
N GLU A 229 -6.72 -2.35 21.84
CA GLU A 229 -6.47 -1.25 20.88
C GLU A 229 -4.99 -0.85 20.82
N ALA A 230 -4.31 -0.76 21.97
CA ALA A 230 -2.87 -0.45 22.01
C ALA A 230 -1.99 -1.54 21.38
N GLU A 231 -2.39 -2.80 21.45
CA GLU A 231 -1.69 -3.90 20.76
C GLU A 231 -1.96 -3.89 19.26
N GLN A 232 -3.16 -3.45 18.85
CA GLN A 232 -3.51 -3.29 17.44
C GLN A 232 -2.68 -2.17 16.81
N ASP A 233 -2.60 -1.01 17.46
CA ASP A 233 -1.72 0.09 17.06
C ASP A 233 -0.27 -0.40 16.94
N ALA A 234 0.25 -1.07 17.97
CA ALA A 234 1.61 -1.60 17.97
C ALA A 234 1.85 -2.64 16.86
N TYR A 235 0.84 -3.43 16.51
CA TYR A 235 0.94 -4.42 15.43
C TYR A 235 0.96 -3.73 14.06
N TYR A 236 0.05 -2.78 13.84
CA TYR A 236 0.03 -1.95 12.63
C TYR A 236 1.34 -1.18 12.45
N GLU A 237 1.90 -0.65 13.53
CA GLU A 237 3.19 0.02 13.55
C GLU A 237 4.34 -0.92 13.12
N LEU A 238 4.30 -2.16 13.58
CA LEU A 238 5.31 -3.16 13.27
C LEU A 238 5.22 -3.65 11.81
N CYS A 239 4.01 -4.04 11.35
CA CYS A 239 3.80 -4.56 9.99
C CYS A 239 3.79 -3.47 8.92
N GLY A 240 3.38 -2.25 9.27
CA GLY A 240 3.23 -1.06 8.42
C GLY A 240 4.53 -0.39 8.03
N THR A 241 5.48 -1.17 7.52
CA THR A 241 6.61 -0.61 6.79
C THR A 241 6.08 -0.05 5.48
N HIS A 242 6.06 1.28 5.34
CA HIS A 242 5.71 1.97 4.10
C HIS A 242 6.87 1.79 3.11
N PHE A 243 7.00 0.57 2.58
CA PHE A 243 7.84 0.35 1.42
C PHE A 243 7.23 1.10 0.25
N GLN A 244 8.08 1.81 -0.48
CA GLN A 244 7.63 2.49 -1.68
C GLN A 244 7.16 1.46 -2.72
N ILE A 245 7.87 0.34 -2.88
CA ILE A 245 7.52 -0.73 -3.82
C ILE A 245 7.79 -2.11 -3.21
N VAL A 246 6.83 -3.03 -3.35
CA VAL A 246 6.90 -4.41 -2.81
C VAL A 246 6.46 -5.45 -3.84
N MET A 247 7.08 -6.64 -3.78
CA MET A 247 6.60 -7.86 -4.45
C MET A 247 6.45 -9.02 -3.45
N LEU A 248 5.54 -9.95 -3.73
CA LEU A 248 5.25 -11.24 -3.10
C LEU A 248 4.79 -11.22 -1.62
N GLY A 249 5.32 -10.29 -0.83
CA GLY A 249 5.06 -10.13 0.59
C GLY A 249 3.67 -9.61 0.90
N HIS A 250 3.36 -9.45 2.18
CA HIS A 250 2.17 -8.72 2.64
C HIS A 250 2.34 -7.22 2.39
N ILE A 251 1.25 -6.58 1.95
CA ILE A 251 1.19 -5.13 1.75
C ILE A 251 0.29 -4.50 2.80
N LEU A 252 0.62 -3.28 3.23
CA LEU A 252 -0.27 -2.48 4.05
C LEU A 252 -1.40 -1.98 3.17
N THR A 253 -2.63 -2.27 3.55
CA THR A 253 -3.83 -1.87 2.81
C THR A 253 -4.55 -0.75 3.55
N VAL A 254 -5.06 0.20 2.80
CA VAL A 254 -5.78 1.37 3.30
C VAL A 254 -7.27 1.07 3.46
N GLN A 255 -7.87 0.42 2.45
CA GLN A 255 -9.32 0.20 2.36
C GLN A 255 -9.72 -1.28 2.58
N GLY A 256 -8.87 -2.03 3.28
CA GLY A 256 -9.01 -3.46 3.54
C GLY A 256 -8.29 -4.35 2.52
N PRO A 257 -8.36 -5.69 2.68
CA PRO A 257 -7.54 -6.62 1.89
C PRO A 257 -7.90 -6.60 0.39
N MET A 258 -6.92 -6.26 -0.45
CA MET A 258 -7.08 -6.14 -1.91
C MET A 258 -7.33 -7.49 -2.62
N GLU A 259 -7.09 -8.62 -1.94
CA GLU A 259 -7.35 -9.96 -2.47
C GLU A 259 -8.82 -10.20 -2.77
N TYR A 260 -9.74 -9.53 -2.05
CA TYR A 260 -11.18 -9.60 -2.31
C TYR A 260 -11.54 -8.97 -3.66
N ASP A 261 -10.99 -7.81 -3.99
CA ASP A 261 -11.16 -7.17 -5.30
C ASP A 261 -10.63 -8.05 -6.43
N CYS A 262 -9.48 -8.69 -6.21
CA CYS A 262 -8.88 -9.60 -7.19
C CYS A 262 -9.77 -10.81 -7.47
N GLU A 263 -10.34 -11.39 -6.42
CA GLU A 263 -11.21 -12.54 -6.55
C GLU A 263 -12.56 -12.17 -7.20
N ASP A 264 -13.13 -11.01 -6.88
CA ASP A 264 -14.31 -10.48 -7.56
C ASP A 264 -14.05 -10.26 -9.05
N GLN A 265 -12.94 -9.60 -9.42
CA GLN A 265 -12.54 -9.39 -10.82
C GLN A 265 -12.33 -10.72 -11.58
N ARG A 266 -11.73 -11.74 -10.94
CA ARG A 266 -11.58 -13.07 -11.54
C ARG A 266 -12.91 -13.74 -11.78
N LEU A 267 -13.82 -13.67 -10.82
CA LEU A 267 -15.17 -14.20 -10.97
C LEU A 267 -15.94 -13.45 -12.06
N GLN A 268 -15.81 -12.13 -12.15
CA GLN A 268 -16.44 -11.32 -13.21
C GLN A 268 -15.96 -11.76 -14.60
N ARG A 269 -14.66 -11.98 -14.78
CA ARG A 269 -14.09 -12.50 -16.03
C ARG A 269 -14.62 -13.89 -16.40
N ASN A 270 -14.86 -14.76 -15.41
CA ASN A 270 -15.26 -16.16 -15.65
C ASN A 270 -16.78 -16.34 -15.79
N MET A 271 -17.57 -15.56 -15.07
CA MET A 271 -19.02 -15.75 -14.92
C MET A 271 -19.85 -14.61 -15.51
N GLY A 272 -19.29 -13.41 -15.61
CA GLY A 272 -19.98 -12.22 -16.12
C GLY A 272 -21.34 -12.01 -15.46
N ASN A 273 -22.40 -11.94 -16.28
CA ASN A 273 -23.78 -11.71 -15.85
C ASN A 273 -24.39 -12.82 -14.98
N LEU A 274 -23.68 -13.94 -14.77
CA LEU A 274 -24.13 -15.02 -13.87
C LEU A 274 -23.76 -14.75 -12.40
N LEU A 275 -22.98 -13.71 -12.11
CA LEU A 275 -22.65 -13.35 -10.75
C LEU A 275 -23.83 -12.74 -10.00
N PRO A 276 -24.00 -13.08 -8.71
CA PRO A 276 -24.93 -12.37 -7.85
C PRO A 276 -24.66 -10.86 -7.83
N GLU A 277 -25.72 -10.06 -7.74
CA GLU A 277 -25.58 -8.59 -7.63
C GLU A 277 -25.16 -8.16 -6.21
N SER A 278 -25.53 -8.93 -5.18
CA SER A 278 -25.19 -8.62 -3.79
C SER A 278 -23.73 -8.98 -3.48
N TRP A 279 -23.05 -8.13 -2.71
CA TRP A 279 -21.69 -8.38 -2.28
C TRP A 279 -21.60 -9.60 -1.36
N GLU A 280 -22.60 -9.79 -0.49
CA GLU A 280 -22.65 -10.90 0.46
C GLU A 280 -22.73 -12.25 -0.26
N GLU A 281 -23.53 -12.37 -1.31
CA GLU A 281 -23.61 -13.61 -2.10
C GLU A 281 -22.37 -13.81 -2.99
N ARG A 282 -21.79 -12.73 -3.54
CA ARG A 282 -20.55 -12.84 -4.32
C ARG A 282 -19.36 -13.26 -3.47
N SER A 283 -19.15 -12.61 -2.33
CA SER A 283 -18.05 -12.90 -1.42
C SER A 283 -18.12 -14.31 -0.84
N ALA A 284 -19.33 -14.91 -0.72
CA ALA A 284 -19.49 -16.31 -0.37
C ALA A 284 -18.92 -17.30 -1.42
N LEU A 285 -18.66 -16.85 -2.65
CA LEU A 285 -18.03 -17.64 -3.71
C LEU A 285 -16.49 -17.55 -3.71
N PHE A 286 -15.92 -16.69 -2.87
CA PHE A 286 -14.48 -16.44 -2.84
C PHE A 286 -13.78 -17.64 -2.21
N THR A 287 -13.06 -18.40 -3.02
CA THR A 287 -12.44 -19.67 -2.61
C THR A 287 -10.92 -19.65 -2.73
N GLN A 288 -10.37 -18.57 -3.30
CA GLN A 288 -8.95 -18.50 -3.67
C GLN A 288 -8.24 -17.24 -3.15
N LEU A 289 -8.75 -16.61 -2.08
CA LEU A 289 -8.13 -15.40 -1.49
C LEU A 289 -6.63 -15.59 -1.19
N ASP A 290 -6.27 -16.70 -0.53
CA ASP A 290 -4.87 -17.02 -0.18
C ASP A 290 -3.96 -17.33 -1.39
N SER A 291 -4.54 -17.47 -2.58
CA SER A 291 -3.79 -17.71 -3.82
C SER A 291 -3.27 -16.41 -4.44
N TRP A 292 -3.84 -15.27 -4.08
CA TRP A 292 -3.44 -13.97 -4.59
C TRP A 292 -2.20 -13.44 -3.88
N ILE A 293 -1.27 -12.91 -4.66
CA ILE A 293 -0.04 -12.27 -4.18
C ILE A 293 0.22 -10.98 -4.97
N PRO A 294 0.74 -9.94 -4.32
CA PRO A 294 1.12 -8.71 -5.03
C PRO A 294 2.37 -9.01 -5.86
N PHE A 295 2.24 -9.01 -7.18
CA PHE A 295 3.42 -9.06 -8.04
C PHE A 295 4.16 -7.73 -8.02
N PHE A 296 3.44 -6.61 -7.95
CA PHE A 296 4.03 -5.28 -7.85
C PHE A 296 3.05 -4.36 -7.14
N TYR A 297 3.42 -3.88 -5.96
CA TYR A 297 2.71 -2.86 -5.22
C TYR A 297 3.54 -1.59 -5.20
N LEU A 298 2.90 -0.44 -5.37
CA LEU A 298 3.50 0.88 -5.29
C LEU A 298 2.66 1.74 -4.37
N ASN A 299 3.24 2.11 -3.24
CA ASN A 299 2.72 3.14 -2.34
C ASN A 299 3.23 4.50 -2.83
N ASN A 300 2.36 5.35 -3.39
CA ASN A 300 2.81 6.66 -3.88
C ASN A 300 1.69 7.69 -4.15
N ASP A 301 2.08 8.96 -4.07
CA ASP A 301 1.39 10.14 -4.64
C ASP A 301 1.39 10.16 -6.19
N TRP A 302 1.53 9.00 -6.84
CA TRP A 302 1.68 8.92 -8.30
C TRP A 302 0.41 9.35 -9.04
N LEU A 303 -0.72 9.13 -8.39
CA LEU A 303 -2.05 9.41 -8.90
C LEU A 303 -2.37 10.91 -8.81
N ASP A 304 -1.97 11.59 -7.75
CA ASP A 304 -2.17 13.04 -7.57
C ASP A 304 -0.99 13.72 -6.83
N PRO A 305 -0.15 14.52 -7.52
CA PRO A 305 0.92 15.29 -6.89
C PRO A 305 0.44 16.41 -5.95
N ASN A 306 -0.88 16.66 -5.87
CA ASN A 306 -1.50 17.76 -5.10
C ASN A 306 -2.53 17.28 -4.06
N GLY A 307 -2.74 15.97 -3.85
CA GLY A 307 -3.75 15.45 -2.92
C GLY A 307 -3.71 13.93 -2.76
N ASP A 308 -4.15 13.47 -1.58
CA ASP A 308 -4.24 12.10 -1.02
C ASP A 308 -3.81 10.96 -1.98
N GLY A 309 -2.53 10.58 -1.87
CA GLY A 309 -1.88 9.56 -2.67
C GLY A 309 -2.66 8.25 -2.73
N SER A 310 -2.46 7.49 -3.81
CA SER A 310 -3.14 6.21 -3.98
C SER A 310 -2.19 5.09 -4.34
N ASP A 311 -2.43 3.98 -3.68
CA ASP A 311 -1.69 2.75 -3.80
C ASP A 311 -2.14 2.01 -5.05
N ILE A 312 -1.19 1.55 -5.85
CA ILE A 312 -1.44 0.73 -7.03
C ILE A 312 -0.85 -0.65 -6.80
N ALA A 313 -1.69 -1.69 -6.91
CA ALA A 313 -1.27 -3.07 -6.73
C ALA A 313 -1.63 -3.93 -7.94
N PHE A 314 -0.60 -4.49 -8.59
CA PHE A 314 -0.72 -5.54 -9.57
C PHE A 314 -0.64 -6.89 -8.86
N TYR A 315 -1.76 -7.59 -8.80
CA TYR A 315 -1.89 -8.90 -8.16
C TYR A 315 -1.92 -10.03 -9.19
N ILE A 316 -1.44 -11.20 -8.78
CA ILE A 316 -1.44 -12.42 -9.59
C ILE A 316 -1.73 -13.63 -8.69
N GLN A 317 -2.34 -14.68 -9.26
CA GLN A 317 -2.40 -15.95 -8.55
C GLN A 317 -1.02 -16.62 -8.53
N LYS A 318 -0.63 -17.21 -7.39
CA LYS A 318 0.65 -17.94 -7.22
C LYS A 318 0.91 -18.95 -8.35
N GLN A 319 -0.11 -19.68 -8.78
CA GLN A 319 0.02 -20.68 -9.83
C GLN A 319 0.22 -20.05 -11.22
N ASP A 320 -0.43 -18.93 -11.52
CA ASP A 320 -0.26 -18.21 -12.79
C ASP A 320 1.12 -17.53 -12.83
N LEU A 321 1.61 -16.99 -11.70
CA LEU A 321 2.98 -16.46 -11.59
C LEU A 321 4.00 -17.53 -11.95
N LYS A 322 3.92 -18.70 -11.30
CA LYS A 322 4.83 -19.82 -11.55
C LYS A 322 4.81 -20.28 -13.02
N ASN A 323 3.66 -20.18 -13.66
CA ASN A 323 3.47 -20.56 -15.06
C ASN A 323 3.82 -19.43 -16.06
N GLY A 324 4.14 -18.22 -15.58
CA GLY A 324 4.37 -17.05 -16.43
C GLY A 324 3.11 -16.53 -17.13
N ASP A 325 1.91 -16.81 -16.61
CA ASP A 325 0.64 -16.36 -17.19
C ASP A 325 0.20 -15.00 -16.61
N PHE A 326 0.94 -13.96 -16.99
CA PHE A 326 0.68 -12.59 -16.54
C PHE A 326 -0.58 -11.96 -17.17
N ASN A 327 -1.28 -12.63 -18.08
CA ASN A 327 -2.50 -12.11 -18.71
C ASN A 327 -3.70 -12.08 -17.76
N LYS A 328 -3.65 -12.84 -16.67
CA LYS A 328 -4.72 -12.95 -15.67
C LYS A 328 -4.54 -12.05 -14.46
N MET A 329 -3.52 -11.19 -14.48
CA MET A 329 -3.28 -10.25 -13.41
C MET A 329 -4.51 -9.36 -13.13
N CYS A 330 -4.56 -8.89 -11.91
CA CYS A 330 -5.55 -7.97 -11.39
C CYS A 330 -4.85 -6.64 -11.05
N LEU A 331 -5.51 -5.52 -11.33
CA LEU A 331 -5.11 -4.23 -10.79
C LEU A 331 -6.10 -3.83 -9.70
N VAL A 332 -5.57 -3.40 -8.55
CA VAL A 332 -6.34 -2.80 -7.46
C VAL A 332 -5.74 -1.45 -7.12
N ILE A 333 -6.61 -0.46 -6.89
CA ILE A 333 -6.22 0.89 -6.48
C ILE A 333 -6.94 1.22 -5.17
N GLN A 334 -6.22 1.73 -4.19
CA GLN A 334 -6.79 2.26 -2.95
C GLN A 334 -6.28 3.70 -2.73
N ALA A 335 -7.13 4.57 -2.19
CA ALA A 335 -6.78 5.94 -1.84
C ALA A 335 -7.08 6.19 -0.36
N ASP A 336 -6.26 7.03 0.29
CA ASP A 336 -6.41 7.43 1.70
C ASP A 336 -7.67 8.27 1.98
#